data_AF-A0A183FMG6-F1
#
_entry.id   AF-A0A183FMG6-F1
#
_cell.length_a   1.000
_cell.length_b   1.000
_cell.length_c   1.000
_cell.angle_alpha   90.00
_cell.angle_beta   90.00
_cell.angle_gamma   90.00
#
_symmetry.space_group_name_H-M   'P 1'
#
loop_
_entity.id
_entity.type
_entity.pdbx_description
1 polymer ?
#
loop_
_entity_poly.entity_id
_entity_poly.type
_entity_poly.pdbx_seq_one_letter_code
_entity_poly.pdbx_strand_id
1 'polypeptide(L)'
;MARLTLWIRAGTDGLNCGGDPAAHQLFMLMLWKSELDPKLKFDVKTVNEARPPQEFKDAGLRRTPALLVDDDTALSVEDEIIEELDRYGPPREGTSEADDVTSDLFRTFAFFIKDVKKEPTALLGELRRIDEFLRSTDTRFLRGDGLSHLDCIVLPRLHSIRIAAKVPRTSFFSRCTDWIFRK
;
A
#
# COMPACT_ATOMS: atom_id res chain seq x y z
N MET A 1 -10.97 7.86 -22.00
CA MET A 1 -9.89 7.48 -21.08
C MET A 1 -10.26 8.14 -19.78
N ALA A 2 -10.50 7.37 -18.72
CA ALA A 2 -10.86 7.97 -17.44
C ALA A 2 -9.62 8.61 -16.81
N ARG A 3 -9.75 9.83 -16.29
CA ARG A 3 -8.72 10.49 -15.50
C ARG A 3 -8.95 10.15 -14.03
N LEU A 4 -7.98 9.48 -13.42
CA LEU A 4 -8.04 9.17 -12.00
C LEU A 4 -7.23 10.18 -11.19
N THR A 5 -7.77 10.66 -10.08
CA THR A 5 -7.02 11.46 -9.10
C THR A 5 -7.07 10.79 -7.73
N LEU A 6 -5.92 10.34 -7.23
CA LEU A 6 -5.79 9.81 -5.88
C LEU A 6 -5.53 10.95 -4.90
N TRP A 7 -6.44 11.11 -3.95
CA TRP A 7 -6.33 12.05 -2.85
C TRP A 7 -5.79 11.35 -1.61
N ILE A 8 -4.66 11.84 -1.11
CA ILE A 8 -3.98 11.30 0.07
C ILE A 8 -3.82 12.37 1.14
N ARG A 9 -3.75 11.95 2.40
CA ARG A 9 -3.52 12.89 3.50
C ARG A 9 -2.13 13.53 3.37
N ALA A 10 -2.06 14.84 3.58
CA ALA A 10 -0.79 15.52 3.74
C ALA A 10 -0.12 15.16 5.09
N GLY A 11 1.21 15.15 5.11
CA GLY A 11 2.03 15.03 6.30
C GLY A 11 1.92 16.27 7.20
N THR A 12 2.72 16.29 8.26
CA THR A 12 2.72 17.39 9.25
C THR A 12 3.14 18.74 8.66
N ASP A 13 3.86 18.72 7.54
CA ASP A 13 4.22 19.92 6.78
C ASP A 13 3.08 20.47 5.91
N GLY A 14 1.96 19.75 5.81
CA GLY A 14 0.81 20.13 5.01
C GLY A 14 1.02 20.04 3.50
N LEU A 15 2.14 19.48 3.04
CA LEU A 15 2.50 19.42 1.61
C LEU A 15 2.84 18.00 1.15
N ASN A 16 3.71 17.30 1.88
CA ASN A 16 4.20 15.98 1.48
C ASN A 16 3.20 14.88 1.83
N CYS A 17 3.39 13.68 1.29
CA CYS A 17 2.55 12.53 1.60
C CYS A 17 2.59 12.18 3.10
N GLY A 18 1.44 11.96 3.71
CA GLY A 18 1.33 11.40 5.06
C GLY A 18 1.73 9.91 5.10
N GLY A 19 2.07 9.41 6.28
CA GLY A 19 2.49 8.02 6.50
C GLY A 19 1.35 7.01 6.62
N ASP A 20 0.24 7.19 5.88
CA ASP A 20 -0.90 6.27 5.93
C ASP A 20 -0.62 4.98 5.11
N PRO A 21 -0.65 3.79 5.74
CA PRO A 21 -0.40 2.53 5.03
C PRO A 21 -1.41 2.25 3.91
N ALA A 22 -2.67 2.63 4.08
CA ALA A 22 -3.71 2.42 3.07
C ALA A 22 -3.46 3.30 1.83
N ALA A 23 -3.18 4.58 2.03
CA ALA A 23 -2.77 5.48 0.95
C ALA A 23 -1.53 4.98 0.19
N HIS A 24 -0.53 4.45 0.92
CA HIS A 24 0.68 3.89 0.30
C HIS A 24 0.36 2.64 -0.54
N GLN A 25 -0.50 1.74 -0.06
CA GLN A 25 -0.98 0.59 -0.82
C GLN A 25 -1.67 1.01 -2.13
N LEU A 26 -2.62 1.95 -2.04
CA LEU A 26 -3.35 2.42 -3.22
C LEU A 26 -2.43 3.11 -4.23
N PHE A 27 -1.51 3.95 -3.77
CA PHE A 27 -0.55 4.61 -4.65
C PHE A 27 0.36 3.62 -5.36
N MET A 28 0.91 2.64 -4.64
CA MET A 28 1.74 1.60 -5.22
C MET A 28 0.98 0.74 -6.22
N LEU A 29 -0.29 0.40 -5.92
CA LEU A 29 -1.16 -0.35 -6.82
C LEU A 29 -1.43 0.42 -8.13
N MET A 30 -1.71 1.73 -8.04
CA MET A 30 -1.93 2.58 -9.21
C MET A 30 -0.68 2.71 -10.08
N LEU A 31 0.51 2.89 -9.46
CA LEU A 31 1.78 2.92 -10.18
C LEU A 31 2.06 1.60 -10.91
N TRP A 32 1.90 0.46 -10.22
CA TRP A 32 2.14 -0.83 -10.83
C TRP A 32 1.17 -1.11 -11.98
N LYS A 33 -0.13 -0.81 -11.80
CA LYS A 33 -1.12 -0.99 -12.86
C LYS A 33 -0.90 -0.01 -14.03
N SER A 34 -0.37 1.20 -13.81
CA SER A 34 -0.09 2.14 -14.92
C SER A 34 1.12 1.73 -15.75
N GLU A 35 2.08 0.99 -15.17
CA GLU A 35 3.15 0.33 -15.93
C GLU A 35 2.60 -0.81 -16.81
N LEU A 36 1.50 -1.47 -16.41
CA LEU A 36 0.90 -2.60 -17.13
C LEU A 36 -0.18 -2.21 -18.14
N ASP A 37 -0.94 -1.16 -17.87
CA ASP A 37 -2.04 -0.68 -18.72
C ASP A 37 -1.86 0.80 -19.07
N PRO A 38 -1.47 1.12 -20.33
CA PRO A 38 -1.30 2.50 -20.80
C PRO A 38 -2.56 3.37 -20.72
N LYS A 39 -3.74 2.78 -20.52
CA LYS A 39 -5.00 3.50 -20.35
C LYS A 39 -5.13 4.08 -18.94
N LEU A 40 -4.43 3.52 -17.96
CA LEU A 40 -4.43 4.02 -16.59
C LEU A 40 -3.46 5.19 -16.47
N LYS A 41 -4.03 6.41 -16.51
CA LYS A 41 -3.31 7.65 -16.20
C LYS A 41 -3.92 8.25 -14.95
N PHE A 42 -3.06 8.69 -14.04
CA PHE A 42 -3.54 9.25 -12.78
C PHE A 42 -2.67 10.37 -12.26
N ASP A 43 -3.30 11.24 -11.48
CA ASP A 43 -2.66 12.27 -10.67
C ASP A 43 -2.74 11.90 -9.19
N VAL A 44 -1.81 12.42 -8.39
CA VAL A 44 -1.85 12.30 -6.93
C VAL A 44 -1.86 13.68 -6.32
N LYS A 45 -2.80 13.91 -5.40
CA LYS A 45 -2.95 15.18 -4.68
C LYS A 45 -2.93 14.93 -3.19
N THR A 46 -2.19 15.75 -2.47
CA THR A 46 -2.20 15.76 -1.00
C THR A 46 -3.27 16.74 -0.51
N VAL A 47 -3.94 16.39 0.58
CA VAL A 47 -4.91 17.27 1.25
C VAL A 47 -4.57 17.44 2.71
N ASN A 48 -4.48 18.70 3.12
CA ASN A 48 -4.53 19.05 4.52
C ASN A 48 -5.99 19.01 4.99
N GLU A 49 -6.40 17.95 5.70
CA GLU A 49 -7.79 17.75 6.14
C GLU A 49 -8.29 18.86 7.09
N ALA A 50 -7.40 19.60 7.76
CA ALA A 50 -7.79 20.76 8.57
C ALA A 50 -8.15 21.99 7.72
N ARG A 51 -7.65 22.05 6.47
CA ARG A 51 -7.95 23.11 5.49
C ARG A 51 -8.07 22.51 4.08
N PRO A 52 -9.11 21.71 3.81
CA PRO A 52 -9.22 21.03 2.52
C PRO A 52 -9.40 22.03 1.38
N PRO A 53 -8.76 21.82 0.22
CA PRO A 53 -8.92 22.68 -0.94
C PRO A 53 -10.36 22.59 -1.47
N GLN A 54 -10.80 23.63 -2.19
CA GLN A 54 -12.18 23.72 -2.67
C GLN A 54 -12.53 22.56 -3.62
N GLU A 55 -11.61 22.19 -4.52
CA GLU A 55 -11.78 21.04 -5.43
C GLU A 55 -12.04 19.71 -4.71
N PHE A 56 -11.45 19.48 -3.54
CA PHE A 56 -11.70 18.27 -2.75
C PHE A 56 -13.13 18.27 -2.18
N LYS A 57 -13.60 19.45 -1.74
CA LYS A 57 -14.97 19.61 -1.20
C LYS A 57 -16.02 19.52 -2.29
N ASP A 58 -15.78 20.14 -3.44
CA ASP A 58 -16.69 20.16 -4.58
C ASP A 58 -16.86 18.76 -5.16
N ALA A 59 -15.80 17.94 -5.15
CA ALA A 59 -15.86 16.51 -5.48
C ALA A 59 -16.62 15.65 -4.46
N GLY A 60 -17.15 16.24 -3.37
CA GLY A 60 -17.89 15.53 -2.33
C GLY A 60 -17.04 14.66 -1.41
N LEU A 61 -15.71 14.75 -1.50
CA LEU A 61 -14.78 13.95 -0.71
C LEU A 61 -14.72 14.46 0.74
N ARG A 62 -14.62 13.53 1.69
CA ARG A 62 -14.65 13.83 3.13
C ARG A 62 -13.46 13.29 3.92
N ARG A 63 -12.81 12.25 3.40
CA ARG A 63 -11.73 11.53 4.06
C ARG A 63 -10.72 11.07 3.02
N THR A 64 -9.50 10.80 3.48
CA THR A 64 -8.46 10.16 2.68
C THR A 64 -8.13 8.76 3.22
N PRO A 65 -7.56 7.86 2.39
CA PRO A 65 -7.37 8.02 0.94
C PRO A 65 -8.70 7.97 0.19
N ALA A 66 -8.76 8.65 -0.96
CA ALA A 66 -9.95 8.69 -1.82
C ALA A 66 -9.57 8.76 -3.31
N LEU A 67 -10.43 8.24 -4.17
CA LEU A 67 -10.26 8.27 -5.62
C LEU A 67 -11.36 9.12 -6.26
N LEU A 68 -10.97 10.03 -7.15
CA LEU A 68 -11.87 10.76 -8.02
C LEU A 68 -11.70 10.24 -9.45
N VAL A 69 -12.80 9.79 -10.07
CA VAL A 69 -12.84 9.29 -11.44
C VAL A 69 -13.58 10.31 -12.32
N ASP A 70 -12.90 10.84 -13.32
CA ASP A 70 -13.45 11.78 -14.32
C ASP A 70 -14.14 13.02 -13.72
N ASP A 71 -13.69 13.47 -12.54
CA ASP A 71 -14.30 14.57 -11.78
C ASP A 71 -15.77 14.36 -11.36
N ASP A 72 -16.35 13.19 -11.63
CA ASP A 72 -17.76 12.87 -11.42
C ASP A 72 -17.98 11.84 -10.30
N THR A 73 -17.11 10.83 -10.18
CA THR A 73 -17.30 9.73 -9.23
C THR A 73 -16.24 9.77 -8.13
N ALA A 74 -16.71 9.99 -6.89
CA ALA A 74 -15.89 10.04 -5.70
C ALA A 74 -16.02 8.75 -4.88
N LEU A 75 -14.91 8.03 -4.73
CA LEU A 75 -14.79 6.80 -3.94
C LEU A 75 -13.92 7.06 -2.71
N SER A 76 -14.41 6.68 -1.53
CA SER A 76 -13.70 6.89 -0.24
C SER A 76 -13.62 5.61 0.62
N VAL A 77 -14.10 4.49 0.08
CA VAL A 77 -14.01 3.16 0.68
C VAL A 77 -12.91 2.40 -0.05
N GLU A 78 -11.94 1.85 0.69
CA GLU A 78 -10.77 1.18 0.10
C GLU A 78 -11.18 0.08 -0.88
N ASP A 79 -12.12 -0.78 -0.52
CA ASP A 79 -12.58 -1.88 -1.36
C ASP A 79 -13.17 -1.39 -2.71
N GLU A 80 -13.96 -0.31 -2.68
CA GLU A 80 -14.53 0.31 -3.90
C GLU A 80 -13.43 0.90 -4.79
N ILE A 81 -12.41 1.53 -4.19
CA ILE A 81 -11.27 2.06 -4.92
C ILE A 81 -10.51 0.92 -5.61
N ILE A 82 -10.25 -0.19 -4.91
CA ILE A 82 -9.53 -1.32 -5.50
C ILE A 82 -10.38 -1.97 -6.60
N GLU A 83 -11.71 -2.09 -6.42
CA GLU A 83 -12.62 -2.59 -7.47
C GLU A 83 -12.60 -1.71 -8.72
N GLU A 84 -12.55 -0.38 -8.56
CA GLU A 84 -12.37 0.53 -9.70
C GLU A 84 -11.00 0.32 -10.39
N LEU A 85 -9.94 0.10 -9.62
CA LEU A 85 -8.59 -0.15 -10.15
C LEU A 85 -8.44 -1.52 -10.82
N ASP A 86 -9.27 -2.50 -10.48
CA ASP A 86 -9.27 -3.82 -11.13
C ASP A 86 -9.71 -3.79 -12.60
N ARG A 87 -10.33 -2.70 -13.03
CA ARG A 87 -10.68 -2.47 -14.44
C ARG A 87 -9.45 -2.26 -15.33
N TYR A 88 -8.27 -2.05 -14.73
CA TYR A 88 -7.00 -1.79 -15.41
C TYR A 88 -5.99 -2.91 -15.18
N GLY A 89 -5.27 -3.26 -16.25
CA GLY A 89 -4.23 -4.28 -16.21
C GLY A 89 -4.80 -5.70 -16.06
N PRO A 90 -3.96 -6.68 -15.67
CA PRO A 90 -4.41 -8.05 -15.51
C PRO A 90 -5.38 -8.21 -14.33
N PRO A 91 -6.30 -9.20 -14.38
CA PRO A 91 -7.19 -9.50 -13.28
C PRO A 91 -6.41 -9.93 -12.05
N ARG A 92 -7.03 -9.81 -10.86
CA ARG A 92 -6.44 -10.35 -9.64
C ARG A 92 -6.21 -11.84 -9.80
N GLU A 93 -5.00 -12.25 -9.49
CA GLU A 93 -4.65 -13.65 -9.39
C GLU A 93 -5.37 -14.29 -8.19
N GLY A 94 -5.64 -15.60 -8.27
CA GLY A 94 -6.28 -16.34 -7.18
C GLY A 94 -5.44 -16.41 -5.90
N THR A 95 -6.00 -17.03 -4.87
CA THR A 95 -5.32 -17.31 -3.59
C THR A 95 -4.13 -18.23 -3.80
N SER A 96 -3.01 -17.91 -3.17
CA SER A 96 -1.76 -18.67 -3.22
C SER A 96 -1.20 -18.90 -1.81
N GLU A 97 -0.19 -19.75 -1.69
CA GLU A 97 0.55 -19.94 -0.42
C GLU A 97 1.11 -18.61 0.12
N ALA A 98 1.47 -17.67 -0.76
CA ALA A 98 1.96 -16.36 -0.36
C ALA A 98 0.91 -15.53 0.39
N ASP A 99 -0.37 -15.67 0.05
CA ASP A 99 -1.46 -14.99 0.76
C ASP A 99 -1.57 -15.54 2.19
N ASP A 100 -1.52 -16.86 2.34
CA ASP A 100 -1.59 -17.52 3.64
C ASP A 100 -0.40 -17.14 4.54
N VAL A 101 0.80 -17.06 3.95
CA VAL A 101 2.04 -16.66 4.63
C VAL A 101 2.00 -15.21 5.14
N THR A 102 1.29 -14.32 4.44
CA THR A 102 1.28 -12.87 4.73
C THR A 102 0.02 -12.38 5.45
N SER A 103 -1.02 -13.21 5.53
CA SER A 103 -2.36 -12.90 6.06
C SER A 103 -2.36 -12.28 7.47
N ASP A 104 -1.51 -12.77 8.38
CA ASP A 104 -1.49 -12.37 9.79
C ASP A 104 -0.54 -11.20 10.11
N LEU A 105 0.27 -10.76 9.14
CA LEU A 105 1.33 -9.78 9.36
C LEU A 105 0.80 -8.47 9.96
N PHE A 106 -0.21 -7.87 9.32
CA PHE A 106 -0.70 -6.55 9.72
C PHE A 106 -1.49 -6.60 11.03
N ARG A 107 -2.28 -7.67 11.23
CA ARG A 107 -3.01 -7.90 12.48
C ARG A 107 -2.03 -8.01 13.65
N THR A 108 -0.98 -8.81 13.50
CA THR A 108 0.06 -9.00 14.50
C THR A 108 0.83 -7.70 14.77
N PHE A 109 1.16 -6.94 13.73
CA PHE A 109 1.77 -5.62 13.88
C PHE A 109 0.88 -4.63 14.63
N ALA A 110 -0.42 -4.58 14.32
CA ALA A 110 -1.37 -3.70 15.01
C ALA A 110 -1.48 -4.06 16.50
N PHE A 111 -1.43 -5.35 16.86
CA PHE A 111 -1.38 -5.77 18.27
C PHE A 111 -0.08 -5.37 18.97
N PHE A 112 1.06 -5.45 18.27
CA PHE A 112 2.36 -5.04 18.79
C PHE A 112 2.41 -3.52 19.08
N ILE A 113 2.00 -2.68 18.12
CA ILE A 113 2.04 -1.21 18.30
C ILE A 113 1.05 -0.71 19.37
N LYS A 114 -0.09 -1.39 19.54
CA LYS A 114 -1.08 -1.05 20.57
C LYS A 114 -0.69 -1.51 21.98
N ASP A 115 0.52 -2.06 22.16
CA ASP A 115 1.02 -2.64 23.41
C ASP A 115 0.07 -3.68 24.03
N VAL A 116 -0.73 -4.35 23.20
CA VAL A 116 -1.63 -5.43 23.63
C VAL A 116 -0.82 -6.68 24.00
N LYS A 117 0.35 -6.84 23.38
CA LYS A 117 1.37 -7.83 23.72
C LYS A 117 2.73 -7.13 23.81
N LYS A 118 3.31 -7.10 25.01
CA LYS A 118 4.58 -6.40 25.29
C LYS A 118 5.79 -6.98 24.54
N GLU A 119 5.69 -8.21 24.06
CA GLU A 119 6.81 -8.90 23.41
C GLU A 119 6.64 -8.96 21.88
N PRO A 120 7.72 -8.66 21.11
CA PRO A 120 7.68 -8.68 19.65
C PRO A 120 7.67 -10.10 19.06
N THR A 121 7.68 -11.15 19.88
CA THR A 121 7.83 -12.56 19.47
C THR A 121 6.86 -12.96 18.36
N ALA A 122 5.59 -12.56 18.45
CA ALA A 122 4.61 -12.87 17.41
C ALA A 122 4.92 -12.15 16.09
N LEU A 123 5.28 -10.86 16.14
CA LEU A 123 5.64 -10.08 14.94
C LEU A 123 6.92 -10.63 14.28
N LEU A 124 7.92 -10.99 15.09
CA LEU A 124 9.14 -11.63 14.60
C LEU A 124 8.85 -13.00 13.98
N GLY A 125 7.91 -13.75 14.54
CA GLY A 125 7.42 -15.01 13.97
C GLY A 125 6.85 -14.82 12.56
N GLU A 126 5.94 -13.86 12.38
CA GLU A 126 5.36 -13.56 11.06
C GLU A 126 6.42 -13.08 10.05
N LEU A 127 7.33 -12.19 10.47
CA LEU A 127 8.41 -11.72 9.60
C LEU A 127 9.34 -12.87 9.18
N ARG A 128 9.65 -13.78 10.11
CA ARG A 128 10.47 -14.96 9.84
C ARG A 128 9.77 -15.91 8.88
N ARG A 129 8.46 -16.12 9.03
CA ARG A 129 7.65 -16.96 8.13
C ARG A 129 7.70 -16.43 6.68
N ILE A 130 7.61 -15.12 6.49
CA ILE A 130 7.75 -14.47 5.18
C ILE A 130 9.18 -14.63 4.62
N ASP A 131 10.21 -14.43 5.45
CA ASP A 131 11.62 -14.60 5.04
C ASP A 131 11.93 -16.06 4.64
N GLU A 132 11.43 -17.04 5.39
CA GLU A 132 11.59 -18.47 5.06
C GLU A 132 10.88 -18.83 3.75
N PHE A 133 9.68 -18.30 3.51
CA PHE A 133 8.95 -18.48 2.26
C PHE A 133 9.69 -17.88 1.05
N LEU A 134 10.15 -16.63 1.14
CA LEU A 134 10.91 -16.00 0.04
C LEU A 134 12.23 -16.73 -0.26
N ARG A 135 12.84 -17.37 0.74
CA ARG A 135 14.05 -18.19 0.54
C ARG A 135 13.76 -19.55 -0.08
N SER A 136 12.57 -20.12 0.15
CA SER A 136 12.22 -21.43 -0.41
C SER A 136 11.79 -21.35 -1.87
N THR A 137 11.20 -20.23 -2.29
CA THR A 137 10.75 -20.02 -3.67
C THR A 137 11.85 -19.52 -4.61
N ASP A 138 12.93 -18.94 -4.07
CA ASP A 138 14.00 -18.27 -4.83
C ASP A 138 13.48 -17.21 -5.82
N THR A 139 12.38 -16.55 -5.47
CA THR A 139 11.73 -15.51 -6.28
C THR A 139 12.05 -14.12 -5.76
N ARG A 140 12.01 -13.11 -6.65
CA ARG A 140 12.19 -11.71 -6.24
C ARG A 140 11.04 -11.16 -5.38
N PHE A 141 9.81 -11.54 -5.70
CA PHE A 141 8.57 -11.09 -5.06
C PHE A 141 7.76 -12.28 -4.54
N LEU A 142 6.66 -11.97 -3.86
CA LEU A 142 5.83 -12.97 -3.17
C LEU A 142 5.27 -14.05 -4.10
N ARG A 143 5.04 -13.73 -5.38
CA ARG A 143 4.45 -14.66 -6.35
C ARG A 143 5.33 -14.98 -7.55
N GLY A 144 6.54 -14.43 -7.62
CA GLY A 144 7.43 -14.61 -8.77
C GLY A 144 8.46 -13.50 -8.92
N ASP A 145 8.98 -13.32 -10.13
CA ASP A 145 9.98 -12.29 -10.42
C ASP A 145 9.39 -10.93 -10.81
N GLY A 146 8.08 -10.88 -11.08
CA GLY A 146 7.32 -9.66 -11.31
C GLY A 146 6.51 -9.26 -10.06
N LEU A 147 6.25 -7.97 -9.92
CA LEU A 147 5.30 -7.47 -8.93
C LEU A 147 3.90 -8.04 -9.14
N SER A 148 3.21 -8.28 -8.03
CA SER A 148 1.81 -8.66 -7.99
C SER A 148 0.98 -7.70 -7.14
N HIS A 149 -0.34 -7.88 -7.19
CA HIS A 149 -1.27 -7.18 -6.30
C HIS A 149 -0.94 -7.45 -4.82
N LEU A 150 -0.50 -8.66 -4.48
CA LEU A 150 -0.16 -9.02 -3.09
C LEU A 150 1.05 -8.22 -2.59
N ASP A 151 2.05 -7.99 -3.44
CA ASP A 151 3.21 -7.17 -3.08
C ASP A 151 2.80 -5.72 -2.78
N CYS A 152 1.84 -5.17 -3.55
CA CYS A 152 1.28 -3.83 -3.33
C CYS A 152 0.57 -3.70 -1.96
N ILE A 153 0.10 -4.80 -1.38
CA ILE A 153 -0.48 -4.84 -0.04
C ILE A 153 0.61 -5.00 1.03
N VAL A 154 1.53 -5.95 0.84
CA VAL A 154 2.46 -6.39 1.88
C VAL A 154 3.63 -5.41 2.05
N LEU A 155 4.16 -4.84 0.96
CA LEU A 155 5.33 -3.96 1.02
C LEU A 155 5.08 -2.64 1.79
N PRO A 156 3.95 -1.92 1.60
CA PRO A 156 3.61 -0.76 2.44
C PRO A 156 3.51 -1.08 3.93
N ARG A 157 3.00 -2.27 4.25
CA ARG A 157 2.85 -2.74 5.63
C ARG A 157 4.21 -3.06 6.25
N LEU A 158 5.06 -3.79 5.52
CA LEU A 158 6.45 -4.04 5.94
C LEU A 158 7.20 -2.72 6.14
N HIS A 159 7.05 -1.76 5.25
CA HIS A 159 7.65 -0.44 5.38
C HIS A 159 7.19 0.28 6.66
N SER A 160 5.88 0.24 6.95
CA SER A 160 5.31 0.80 8.18
C SER A 160 5.85 0.13 9.43
N ILE A 161 5.97 -1.20 9.42
CA ILE A 161 6.58 -1.99 10.51
C ILE A 161 8.01 -1.54 10.76
N ARG A 162 8.82 -1.42 9.70
CA ARG A 162 10.23 -1.00 9.80
C ARG A 162 10.39 0.35 10.49
N ILE A 163 9.58 1.33 10.10
CA ILE A 163 9.63 2.69 10.66
C ILE A 163 9.18 2.67 12.12
N ALA A 164 8.03 2.06 12.41
CA ALA A 164 7.42 2.12 13.73
C ALA A 164 8.21 1.32 14.78
N ALA A 165 8.73 0.15 14.41
CA ALA A 165 9.51 -0.70 15.29
C ALA A 165 10.99 -0.25 15.43
N LYS A 166 11.40 0.85 14.77
CA LYS A 166 12.79 1.35 14.72
C LYS A 166 13.81 0.24 14.37
N VAL A 167 13.40 -0.76 13.60
CA VAL A 167 14.24 -1.90 13.27
C VAL A 167 15.35 -1.42 12.31
N PRO A 168 16.65 -1.58 12.67
CA PRO A 168 17.73 -1.24 11.78
C PRO A 168 17.60 -2.03 10.47
N ARG A 169 18.16 -1.52 9.35
CA ARG A 169 18.14 -2.24 8.07
C ARG A 169 18.79 -3.61 8.22
N THR A 170 18.00 -4.63 8.51
CA THR A 170 18.40 -6.02 8.36
C THR A 170 18.37 -6.36 6.88
N SER A 171 19.10 -7.40 6.47
CA SER A 171 19.22 -7.85 5.08
C SER A 171 17.87 -8.07 4.39
N PHE A 172 16.83 -8.43 5.16
CA PHE A 172 15.43 -8.54 4.72
C PHE A 172 14.83 -7.19 4.29
N PHE A 173 14.99 -6.15 5.11
CA PHE A 173 14.45 -4.82 4.81
C PHE A 173 15.21 -4.09 3.71
N SER A 174 16.53 -4.28 3.58
CA SER A 174 17.30 -3.66 2.50
C SER A 174 16.76 -4.08 1.13
N ARG A 175 16.50 -5.37 0.92
CA ARG A 175 15.99 -5.88 -0.37
C ARG A 175 14.60 -5.33 -0.72
N CYS A 176 13.70 -5.23 0.27
CA CYS A 176 12.34 -4.71 0.05
C CYS A 176 12.29 -3.17 -0.08
N THR A 177 13.16 -2.41 0.61
CA THR A 177 13.12 -0.93 0.56
C THR A 177 14.03 -0.31 -0.49
N ASP A 178 15.17 -0.94 -0.83
CA ASP A 178 16.00 -0.50 -1.97
C ASP A 178 15.22 -0.62 -3.29
N TRP A 179 14.14 -1.39 -3.27
CA TRP A 179 13.22 -1.62 -4.37
C TRP A 179 12.18 -0.49 -4.57
N ILE A 180 11.72 0.18 -3.50
CA ILE A 180 10.76 1.31 -3.57
C ILE A 180 11.43 2.61 -4.07
N PHE A 181 12.74 2.79 -3.83
CA PHE A 181 13.46 4.05 -4.07
C PHE A 181 14.50 4.00 -5.21
N ARG A 182 14.52 2.94 -6.04
CA ARG A 182 15.48 2.79 -7.17
C ARG A 182 14.89 3.07 -8.56
N LYS A 183 13.74 3.74 -8.65
CA LYS A 183 13.32 4.45 -9.86
C LYS A 183 13.02 5.90 -9.52
#